data_AF-A0A1R0GXK5-F1
#
_entry.id   AF-A0A1R0GXK5-F1
#
_cell.length_a   1.000
_cell.length_b   1.000
_cell.length_c   1.000
_cell.angle_alpha   90.00
_cell.angle_beta   90.00
_cell.angle_gamma   90.00
#
_symmetry.space_group_name_H-M   'P 1'
#
loop_
_entity.id
_entity.type
_entity.pdbx_description
1 polymer ?
#
loop_
_entity_poly.entity_id
_entity_poly.type
_entity_poly.pdbx_seq_one_letter_code
_entity_poly.pdbx_strand_id
1 'polypeptide(L)'
;MEMTRYASIFRRQVFLSLQEFKVISLCIDYTLSEVKILGHAGLDLKFMLDQEFFPDLTQCIIKYEGRTSKFLGKAILEDTFEIVKTVPTSDDESLIRVFGKILPFNVVDSIYISTYDYWRPL
;
A
#
# COMPACT_ATOMS: atom_id res chain seq x y z
N MET A 1 33.88 -2.51 -3.99
CA MET A 1 33.62 -1.24 -3.28
C MET A 1 32.79 -1.54 -2.04
N GLU A 2 33.08 -0.93 -0.89
CA GLU A 2 32.38 -1.21 0.36
C GLU A 2 30.88 -0.86 0.30
N MET A 3 30.47 0.20 -0.42
CA MET A 3 29.06 0.56 -0.57
C MET A 3 28.24 -0.51 -1.31
N THR A 4 28.78 -1.08 -2.38
CA THR A 4 28.15 -2.20 -3.08
C THR A 4 28.04 -3.44 -2.18
N ARG A 5 29.04 -3.66 -1.30
CA ARG A 5 29.02 -4.75 -0.33
C ARG A 5 27.93 -4.54 0.73
N TYR A 6 27.83 -3.32 1.27
CA TYR A 6 26.76 -2.92 2.17
C TYR A 6 25.39 -3.08 1.51
N ALA A 7 25.21 -2.57 0.28
CA ALA A 7 23.95 -2.67 -0.44
C ALA A 7 23.50 -4.12 -0.67
N SER A 8 24.45 -5.02 -0.96
CA SER A 8 24.18 -6.46 -1.08
C SER A 8 23.68 -7.09 0.23
N ILE A 9 24.26 -6.71 1.36
CA ILE A 9 23.81 -7.17 2.69
C ILE A 9 22.43 -6.60 3.00
N PHE A 10 22.23 -5.30 2.79
CA PHE A 10 20.96 -4.62 3.00
C PHE A 10 19.84 -5.27 2.18
N ARG A 11 20.10 -5.57 0.90
CA ARG A 11 19.15 -6.28 0.02
C ARG A 11 18.69 -7.62 0.60
N ARG A 12 19.62 -8.43 1.10
CA ARG A 12 19.29 -9.74 1.68
C ARG A 12 18.51 -9.63 2.98
N GLN A 13 18.87 -8.68 3.84
CA GLN A 13 18.31 -8.58 5.18
C GLN A 13 17.02 -7.77 5.24
N VAL A 14 16.85 -6.79 4.36
CA VAL A 14 15.72 -5.87 4.37
C VAL A 14 14.76 -6.21 3.24
N PHE A 15 15.18 -6.14 1.97
CA PHE A 15 14.29 -6.31 0.82
C PHE A 15 13.84 -7.74 0.54
N LEU A 16 14.68 -8.75 0.80
CA LEU A 16 14.35 -10.16 0.58
C LEU A 16 13.76 -10.86 1.82
N SER A 17 13.73 -10.16 2.95
CA SER A 17 13.08 -10.67 4.16
C SER A 17 11.56 -10.50 4.08
N LEU A 18 10.79 -11.31 4.81
CA LEU A 18 9.32 -11.19 4.90
C LEU A 18 8.89 -10.02 5.80
N GLN A 19 9.60 -8.89 5.76
CA GLN A 19 9.32 -7.75 6.62
C GLN A 19 8.19 -6.89 6.08
N GLU A 20 7.51 -6.22 7.01
CA GLU A 20 6.49 -5.23 6.69
C GLU A 20 7.12 -4.02 6.00
N PHE A 21 6.36 -3.40 5.09
CA PHE A 21 6.81 -2.22 4.35
C PHE A 21 7.25 -1.07 5.29
N LYS A 22 6.59 -0.94 6.45
CA LYS A 22 6.97 0.00 7.50
C LYS A 22 8.40 -0.21 8.01
N VAL A 23 8.81 -1.46 8.20
CA VAL A 23 10.17 -1.78 8.69
C VAL A 23 11.20 -1.47 7.62
N ILE A 24 10.89 -1.79 6.35
CA ILE A 24 11.75 -1.45 5.21
C ILE A 24 11.96 0.07 5.12
N SER A 25 10.90 0.86 5.27
CA SER A 25 10.99 2.34 5.30
C SER A 25 11.92 2.84 6.41
N LEU A 26 11.76 2.32 7.64
CA LEU A 26 12.60 2.72 8.78
C LEU A 26 14.09 2.39 8.55
N CYS A 27 14.38 1.22 7.98
CA CYS A 27 15.75 0.82 7.66
C CYS A 27 16.39 1.75 6.61
N ILE A 28 15.62 2.20 5.62
CA ILE A 28 16.09 3.15 4.60
C ILE A 28 16.33 4.52 5.21
N ASP A 29 15.39 5.03 6.00
CA ASP A 29 15.51 6.33 6.68
C ASP A 29 16.76 6.38 7.56
N TYR A 30 16.99 5.31 8.34
CA TYR A 30 18.17 5.18 9.18
C TYR A 30 19.47 5.10 8.36
N THR A 31 19.46 4.34 7.27
CA THR A 31 20.62 4.27 6.37
C THR A 31 20.96 5.64 5.78
N LEU A 32 19.94 6.39 5.34
CA LEU A 32 20.12 7.72 4.77
C LEU A 32 20.61 8.74 5.82
N SER A 33 20.18 8.63 7.08
CA SER A 33 20.70 9.48 8.14
C SER A 33 22.19 9.23 8.42
N GLU A 34 22.62 7.97 8.46
CA GLU A 34 24.03 7.62 8.64
C GLU A 34 24.90 8.12 7.47
N VAL A 35 24.41 7.98 6.25
CA VAL A 35 25.11 8.43 5.05
C VAL A 35 25.22 9.95 4.99
N LYS A 36 24.22 10.67 5.50
CA LYS A 36 24.26 12.12 5.63
C LYS A 36 25.38 12.58 6.57
N ILE A 37 25.65 11.85 7.65
CA ILE A 37 26.77 12.13 8.57
C ILE A 37 28.10 11.99 7.83
N LEU A 38 28.25 10.95 7.00
CA LEU A 38 29.44 10.77 6.15
C LEU A 38 29.57 11.87 5.08
N GLY A 39 28.45 12.39 4.59
CA GLY A 39 28.42 13.56 3.71
C GLY A 39 29.04 14.81 4.35
N HIS A 40 28.85 15.02 5.66
CA HIS A 40 29.50 16.10 6.40
C HIS A 40 31.04 15.95 6.48
N ALA A 41 31.56 14.73 6.32
CA ALA A 41 32.99 14.45 6.24
C ALA A 41 33.55 14.53 4.80
N GLY A 42 32.74 14.96 3.83
CA GLY A 42 33.14 15.11 2.42
C GLY A 42 32.95 13.85 1.56
N LEU A 43 32.27 12.82 2.08
CA LEU A 43 31.94 11.58 1.35
C LEU A 43 30.45 11.56 1.04
N ASP A 44 30.06 12.10 -0.12
CA ASP A 44 28.67 11.99 -0.58
C ASP A 44 28.41 10.62 -1.21
N LEU A 45 27.93 9.70 -0.39
CA LEU A 45 27.59 8.32 -0.78
C LEU A 45 26.09 8.14 -1.03
N LYS A 46 25.29 9.21 -0.86
CA LYS A 46 23.83 9.14 -0.98
C LYS A 46 23.41 8.73 -2.38
N PHE A 47 24.01 9.37 -3.39
CA PHE A 47 23.71 9.09 -4.79
C PHE A 47 23.97 7.61 -5.16
N MET A 48 25.05 7.03 -4.65
CA MET A 48 25.39 5.63 -4.90
C MET A 48 24.38 4.66 -4.27
N LEU A 49 23.93 4.94 -3.05
CA LEU A 49 22.92 4.12 -2.38
C LEU A 49 21.55 4.22 -3.05
N ASP A 50 21.15 5.42 -3.46
CA ASP A 50 19.90 5.63 -4.18
C ASP A 50 19.89 4.77 -5.46
N GLN A 51 21.00 4.75 -6.21
CA GLN A 51 21.14 3.91 -7.41
C GLN A 51 21.08 2.41 -7.10
N GLU A 52 21.79 1.95 -6.05
CA GLU A 52 21.83 0.54 -5.67
C GLU A 52 20.48 0.02 -5.14
N PHE A 53 19.71 0.87 -4.45
CA PHE A 53 18.42 0.50 -3.84
C PHE A 53 17.23 0.68 -4.77
N PHE A 54 17.32 1.53 -5.78
CA PHE A 54 16.19 1.86 -6.65
C PHE A 54 15.49 0.64 -7.27
N PRO A 55 16.22 -0.38 -7.81
CA PRO A 55 15.58 -1.57 -8.36
C PRO A 55 14.80 -2.36 -7.30
N ASP A 56 15.37 -2.51 -6.10
CA ASP A 56 14.76 -3.27 -5.01
C ASP A 56 13.53 -2.57 -4.43
N LEU A 57 13.61 -1.24 -4.27
CA LEU A 57 12.50 -0.39 -3.85
C LEU A 57 11.32 -0.49 -4.81
N THR A 58 11.58 -0.37 -6.11
CA THR A 58 10.55 -0.48 -7.14
C THR A 58 9.86 -1.84 -7.09
N GLN A 59 10.63 -2.93 -7.00
CA GLN A 59 10.07 -4.27 -6.87
C GLN A 59 9.29 -4.47 -5.56
N CYS A 60 9.77 -3.87 -4.46
CA CYS A 60 9.10 -3.94 -3.16
C CYS A 60 7.71 -3.30 -3.23
N ILE A 61 7.60 -2.11 -3.82
CA ILE A 61 6.33 -1.40 -4.00
C ILE A 61 5.36 -2.24 -4.84
N ILE A 62 5.80 -2.74 -6.00
CA ILE A 62 4.94 -3.56 -6.89
C ILE A 62 4.44 -4.82 -6.17
N LYS A 63 5.30 -5.51 -5.43
CA LYS A 63 4.91 -6.70 -4.65
C LYS A 63 3.92 -6.36 -3.55
N TYR A 64 4.13 -5.24 -2.85
CA TYR A 64 3.26 -4.81 -1.77
C TYR A 64 1.89 -4.38 -2.28
N GLU A 65 1.84 -3.64 -3.38
CA GLU A 65 0.61 -3.29 -4.10
C GLU A 65 -0.15 -4.56 -4.50
N GLY A 66 0.50 -5.49 -5.19
CA GLY A 66 -0.13 -6.75 -5.61
C GLY A 66 -0.64 -7.60 -4.43
N ARG A 67 0.07 -7.61 -3.30
CA ARG A 67 -0.36 -8.31 -2.08
C ARG A 67 -1.56 -7.63 -1.44
N THR A 68 -1.55 -6.30 -1.35
CA THR A 68 -2.62 -5.51 -0.76
C THR A 68 -3.89 -5.62 -1.58
N SER A 69 -3.81 -5.51 -2.92
CA SER A 69 -4.95 -5.69 -3.81
C SER A 69 -5.57 -7.09 -3.69
N LYS A 70 -4.76 -8.14 -3.54
CA LYS A 70 -5.26 -9.50 -3.29
C LYS A 70 -5.99 -9.62 -1.96
N PHE A 71 -5.44 -9.05 -0.88
CA PHE A 71 -6.10 -9.08 0.43
C PHE A 71 -7.39 -8.27 0.43
N LEU A 72 -7.40 -7.11 -0.22
CA LEU A 72 -8.59 -6.29 -0.36
C LEU A 72 -9.67 -7.03 -1.16
N GLY A 73 -9.31 -7.62 -2.31
CA GLY A 73 -10.24 -8.42 -3.11
C GLY A 73 -10.81 -9.60 -2.33
N LYS A 74 -9.97 -10.29 -1.55
CA LYS A 74 -10.43 -11.37 -0.66
C LYS A 74 -11.39 -10.85 0.43
N ALA A 75 -11.05 -9.74 1.08
CA ALA A 75 -11.89 -9.15 2.11
C ALA A 75 -13.25 -8.71 1.57
N ILE A 76 -13.31 -8.16 0.35
CA ILE A 76 -14.57 -7.81 -0.32
C ILE A 76 -15.40 -9.06 -0.62
N LEU A 77 -14.78 -10.15 -1.10
CA LEU A 77 -15.49 -11.40 -1.40
C LEU A 77 -16.00 -12.11 -0.14
N GLU A 78 -15.28 -11.99 0.97
CA GLU A 78 -15.64 -12.58 2.27
C GLU A 78 -16.55 -11.64 3.09
N ASP A 79 -16.78 -10.41 2.65
CA ASP A 79 -17.67 -9.49 3.33
C ASP A 79 -19.12 -9.98 3.21
N THR A 80 -19.76 -10.11 4.37
CA THR A 80 -21.16 -10.55 4.49
C THR A 80 -22.13 -9.39 4.34
N PHE A 81 -21.61 -8.14 4.27
CA PHE A 81 -22.36 -6.89 4.16
C PHE A 81 -23.49 -6.80 5.19
N GLU A 82 -23.33 -7.41 6.37
CA GLU A 82 -24.35 -7.47 7.43
C GLU A 82 -24.81 -6.07 7.85
N ILE A 83 -23.91 -5.08 7.79
CA ILE A 83 -24.25 -3.69 8.08
C ILE A 83 -25.29 -3.13 7.10
N VAL A 84 -25.28 -3.55 5.83
CA VAL A 84 -26.27 -3.18 4.82
C VAL A 84 -27.63 -3.79 5.15
N LYS A 85 -27.66 -4.99 5.74
CA LYS A 85 -28.91 -5.65 6.18
C LYS A 85 -29.58 -4.95 7.35
N THR A 86 -28.82 -4.21 8.16
CA THR A 86 -29.35 -3.43 9.29
C THR A 86 -29.83 -2.04 8.90
N VAL A 87 -29.61 -1.60 7.66
CA VAL A 87 -30.15 -0.33 7.17
C VAL A 87 -31.61 -0.54 6.79
N PRO A 88 -32.55 0.19 7.43
CA PRO A 88 -33.95 0.16 7.02
C PRO A 88 -34.07 0.61 5.55
N THR A 89 -34.59 -0.26 4.68
CA THR A 89 -34.83 0.05 3.26
C THR A 89 -36.18 0.70 3.00
N SER A 90 -37.01 0.84 4.04
CA SER A 90 -38.23 1.66 4.00
C SER A 90 -37.86 3.14 4.12
N ASP A 91 -38.60 4.02 3.44
CA ASP A 91 -38.58 5.48 3.56
C ASP A 91 -38.82 5.94 5.01
N ASP A 92 -37.86 5.69 5.88
CA ASP A 92 -37.92 6.00 7.29
C ASP A 92 -37.43 7.44 7.44
N GLU A 93 -38.33 8.34 7.86
CA GLU A 93 -38.03 9.77 8.05
C GLU A 93 -36.82 9.99 8.97
N SER A 94 -36.51 9.00 9.82
CA SER A 94 -35.33 8.97 10.68
C SER A 94 -34.01 8.92 9.89
N LEU A 95 -33.95 8.20 8.75
CA LEU A 95 -32.76 8.09 7.90
C LEU A 95 -32.52 9.35 7.07
N ILE A 96 -33.58 10.00 6.60
CA ILE A 96 -33.51 11.29 5.87
C ILE A 96 -32.97 12.40 6.79
N ARG A 97 -33.26 12.33 8.10
CA ARG A 97 -32.69 13.25 9.10
C ARG A 97 -31.20 13.08 9.32
N VAL A 98 -30.69 11.85 9.24
CA VAL A 98 -29.27 11.54 9.52
C VAL A 98 -28.39 11.67 8.27
N PHE A 99 -28.89 11.25 7.10
CA PHE A 99 -28.12 11.19 5.85
C PHE A 99 -28.58 12.19 4.77
N GLY A 100 -29.68 12.92 4.99
CA GLY A 100 -30.29 13.80 3.99
C GLY A 100 -31.14 13.07 2.95
N LYS A 101 -31.75 13.80 2.00
CA LYS A 101 -32.57 13.23 0.90
C LYS A 101 -31.81 12.33 -0.06
N ILE A 102 -30.48 12.34 0.00
CA ILE A 102 -29.61 11.50 -0.84
C ILE A 102 -29.16 10.35 0.04
N LEU A 103 -29.99 9.31 0.09
CA LEU A 103 -29.54 8.01 0.55
C LEU A 103 -28.47 7.51 -0.43
N PRO A 104 -27.24 7.18 0.00
CA PRO A 104 -26.17 6.75 -0.88
C PRO A 104 -26.40 5.33 -1.44
N PHE A 105 -27.62 4.80 -1.43
CA PHE A 105 -27.90 3.39 -1.69
C PHE A 105 -28.20 3.01 -3.14
N ASN A 106 -28.10 3.94 -4.10
CA ASN A 106 -28.01 3.58 -5.54
C ASN A 106 -26.61 3.06 -5.95
N VAL A 107 -25.82 2.60 -4.98
CA VAL A 107 -24.44 2.18 -5.16
C VAL A 107 -24.33 0.67 -5.34
N VAL A 108 -25.38 -0.12 -5.02
CA VAL A 108 -25.34 -1.58 -5.23
C VAL A 108 -25.29 -1.93 -6.72
N ASP A 109 -26.09 -1.26 -7.57
CA ASP A 109 -26.04 -1.49 -9.02
C ASP A 109 -24.79 -0.88 -9.68
N SER A 110 -24.24 0.21 -9.12
CA SER A 110 -23.08 0.90 -9.71
C SER A 110 -21.72 0.31 -9.29
N ILE A 111 -21.57 -0.23 -8.06
CA ILE A 111 -20.34 -0.92 -7.65
C ILE A 111 -20.19 -2.24 -8.40
N TYR A 112 -21.26 -3.00 -8.61
CA TYR A 112 -21.21 -4.24 -9.38
C TYR A 112 -20.71 -3.99 -10.81
N ILE A 113 -21.14 -2.90 -11.46
CA ILE A 113 -20.69 -2.54 -12.81
C ILE A 113 -19.25 -1.99 -12.79
N SER A 114 -18.90 -1.09 -11.87
CA SER A 114 -17.57 -0.47 -11.82
C SER A 114 -16.46 -1.45 -11.47
N THR A 115 -16.72 -2.44 -10.60
CA THR A 115 -15.71 -3.44 -10.23
C THR A 115 -15.60 -4.55 -11.28
N TYR A 116 -16.69 -4.97 -11.94
CA TYR A 116 -16.57 -5.97 -13.02
C TYR A 116 -15.82 -5.44 -14.25
N ASP A 117 -15.99 -4.15 -14.59
CA ASP A 117 -15.32 -3.57 -15.76
C ASP A 117 -13.82 -3.28 -15.53
N TYR A 118 -13.38 -3.07 -14.28
CA TYR A 118 -11.96 -2.83 -13.98
C TYR A 118 -11.10 -4.10 -13.87
N TRP A 119 -11.71 -5.28 -13.68
CA TRP A 119 -11.00 -6.55 -13.45
C TRP A 119 -11.16 -7.57 -14.61
N ARG A 120 -11.67 -7.18 -15.78
CA ARG A 120 -11.59 -8.02 -16.98
C ARG A 120 -10.15 -8.09 -17.47
N PRO A 121 -9.54 -9.29 -17.62
CA PRO A 121 -8.36 -9.43 -18.47
C PRO A 121 -8.78 -9.14 -19.91
N LEU A 122 -7.96 -8.35 -20.64
CA LEU A 122 -8.04 -8.22 -22.10
C LEU A 122 -7.88 -9.59 -22.78
#